data_AF-A0A820Q2K2-F1
#
_entry.id   AF-A0A820Q2K2-F1
#
_cell.length_a   1.000
_cell.length_b   1.000
_cell.length_c   1.000
_cell.angle_alpha   90.00
_cell.angle_beta   90.00
_cell.angle_gamma   90.00
#
_symmetry.space_group_name_H-M   'P 1'
#
loop_
_entity.id
_entity.type
_entity.pdbx_description
1 polymer ?
#
loop_
_entity_poly.entity_id
_entity_poly.type
_entity_poly.pdbx_seq_one_letter_code
_entity_poly.pdbx_strand_id
1 'polypeptide(L)'
;MDKTEAYECLGVNDSLPNLIERTNKYLLDLRLANWISQKQYERLCMKSSEVRLARLYYLPKTHKPGAPPRPIVSGLKHPTIKISKYLDELLAPLFDKMALNTTLSFGFEVIKNLYEWSAHNLRQETLLCTIDVVDLCTMIPKIEGVLAIRKMLDCLKIKPIGGLKIETIIRLSQFVVKKTLLSLRRSILSSSSWWCYGDIIKQIINGGGSYLRYIDDIFIIINWPIRHLYKQIDRWNLFDLNIQLKVQHGCPIDFLD
;
A
#
# COMPACT_ATOMS: atom_id res chain seq x y z
N MET A 1 6.37 -16.14 -8.35
CA MET A 1 5.09 -16.16 -7.60
C MET A 1 5.21 -16.92 -6.28
N ASP A 2 6.19 -17.81 -6.13
CA ASP A 2 6.35 -18.67 -4.95
C ASP A 2 6.91 -17.98 -3.70
N LYS A 3 7.42 -16.75 -3.79
CA LYS A 3 8.06 -16.09 -2.65
C LYS A 3 7.09 -15.74 -1.51
N THR A 4 5.81 -15.49 -1.79
CA THR A 4 4.89 -14.91 -0.79
C THR A 4 3.47 -15.48 -0.78
N GLU A 5 3.18 -16.54 -1.55
CA GLU A 5 1.82 -17.12 -1.67
C GLU A 5 0.73 -16.04 -1.90
N ALA A 6 1.10 -14.96 -2.60
CA ALA A 6 0.23 -13.80 -2.75
C ALA A 6 -1.06 -14.16 -3.51
N TYR A 7 -1.03 -15.16 -4.38
CA TYR A 7 -2.18 -15.59 -5.15
C TYR A 7 -2.47 -17.06 -4.88
N GLU A 8 -3.73 -17.34 -4.57
CA GLU A 8 -4.25 -18.69 -4.39
C GLU A 8 -5.28 -18.96 -5.50
N CYS A 9 -5.16 -20.12 -6.17
CA CYS A 9 -6.20 -20.58 -7.09
C CYS A 9 -7.46 -20.94 -6.31
N LEU A 10 -8.62 -20.58 -6.86
CA LEU A 10 -9.90 -20.95 -6.26
C LEU A 10 -10.06 -22.47 -6.27
N GLY A 11 -10.34 -23.04 -5.10
CA GLY A 11 -10.65 -24.46 -4.98
C GLY A 11 -12.10 -24.78 -5.40
N VAL A 12 -12.43 -26.06 -5.45
CA VAL A 12 -13.80 -26.56 -5.75
C VAL A 12 -14.85 -25.96 -4.80
N ASN A 13 -14.44 -25.62 -3.57
CA ASN A 13 -15.30 -25.05 -2.52
C ASN A 13 -15.47 -23.51 -2.59
N ASP A 14 -14.75 -22.82 -3.47
CA ASP A 14 -14.80 -21.36 -3.62
C ASP A 14 -15.62 -20.93 -4.85
N SER A 15 -16.72 -21.65 -5.06
CA SER A 15 -17.74 -21.24 -6.02
C SER A 15 -18.29 -19.85 -5.66
N LEU A 16 -18.71 -19.10 -6.68
CA LEU A 16 -19.29 -17.77 -6.49
C LEU A 16 -20.44 -17.76 -5.46
N PRO A 17 -21.42 -18.69 -5.49
CA PRO A 17 -22.46 -18.77 -4.47
C PRO A 17 -21.90 -18.92 -3.05
N ASN A 18 -20.93 -19.82 -2.84
CA ASN A 18 -20.34 -20.05 -1.52
C ASN A 18 -19.63 -18.80 -0.98
N LEU A 19 -18.93 -18.05 -1.84
CA LEU A 19 -18.26 -16.82 -1.43
C LEU A 19 -19.26 -15.72 -1.05
N ILE A 20 -20.38 -15.62 -1.76
CA ILE A 20 -21.46 -14.67 -1.43
C ILE A 20 -22.08 -15.06 -0.09
N GLU A 21 -22.46 -16.33 0.08
CA GLU A 21 -23.07 -16.82 1.31
C GLU A 21 -22.16 -16.58 2.52
N ARG A 22 -20.88 -16.96 2.41
CA ARG A 22 -19.88 -16.73 3.48
C ARG A 22 -19.73 -15.24 3.81
N THR A 23 -19.71 -14.36 2.80
CA THR A 23 -19.57 -12.92 3.01
C THR A 23 -20.80 -12.33 3.68
N ASN A 24 -22.00 -12.65 3.20
CA ASN A 24 -23.24 -12.15 3.77
C ASN A 24 -23.49 -12.73 5.17
N LYS A 25 -23.15 -14.00 5.41
CA LYS A 25 -23.21 -14.62 6.74
C LYS A 25 -22.30 -13.90 7.73
N TYR A 26 -21.05 -13.62 7.35
CA TYR A 26 -20.13 -12.86 8.19
C TYR A 26 -20.67 -11.47 8.56
N LEU A 27 -21.25 -10.75 7.59
CA LEU A 27 -21.89 -9.46 7.84
C LEU A 27 -23.12 -9.59 8.76
N LEU A 28 -23.90 -10.67 8.62
CA LEU A 28 -25.05 -10.95 9.47
C LEU A 28 -24.62 -11.21 10.91
N ASP A 29 -23.55 -11.99 11.12
CA ASP A 29 -23.00 -12.27 12.44
C ASP A 29 -22.52 -10.98 13.13
N LEU A 30 -21.84 -10.09 12.39
CA LEU A 30 -21.44 -8.77 12.89
C LEU A 30 -22.66 -7.91 13.26
N ARG A 31 -23.74 -7.97 12.47
CA ARG A 31 -24.97 -7.24 12.76
C ARG A 31 -25.65 -7.76 14.03
N LEU A 32 -25.81 -9.09 14.15
CA LEU A 32 -26.47 -9.72 15.30
C LEU A 32 -25.71 -9.47 16.60
N ALA A 33 -24.39 -9.40 16.53
CA ALA A 33 -23.54 -9.04 17.66
C ALA A 33 -23.40 -7.51 17.88
N ASN A 34 -24.18 -6.68 17.17
CA ASN A 34 -24.19 -5.21 17.26
C ASN A 34 -22.84 -4.54 16.96
N TRP A 35 -21.99 -5.15 16.12
CA TRP A 35 -20.73 -4.55 15.65
C TRP A 35 -20.94 -3.58 14.49
N ILE A 36 -22.02 -3.77 13.72
CA ILE A 36 -22.49 -2.90 12.64
C ILE A 36 -24.01 -2.66 12.79
N SER A 37 -24.47 -1.51 12.34
CA SER A 37 -25.90 -1.16 12.31
C SER A 37 -26.65 -1.88 11.18
N GLN A 38 -27.99 -1.91 11.25
CA GLN A 38 -28.85 -2.40 10.16
C GLN A 38 -28.53 -1.74 8.82
N LYS A 39 -28.40 -0.40 8.82
CA LYS A 39 -28.11 0.40 7.62
C LYS A 39 -26.76 0.03 7.01
N GLN A 40 -25.74 -0.21 7.84
CA GLN A 40 -24.43 -0.68 7.37
C GLN A 40 -24.52 -2.10 6.81
N TYR A 41 -25.23 -3.01 7.48
CA TYR A 41 -25.43 -4.37 6.99
C TYR A 41 -26.06 -4.39 5.59
N GLU A 42 -27.16 -3.65 5.39
CA GLU A 42 -27.84 -3.54 4.09
C GLU A 42 -26.94 -2.94 3.01
N ARG A 43 -26.14 -1.93 3.38
CA ARG A 43 -25.17 -1.29 2.48
C ARG A 43 -24.06 -2.26 2.06
N LEU A 44 -23.61 -3.13 2.96
CA LEU A 44 -22.46 -4.01 2.75
C LEU A 44 -22.81 -5.34 2.10
N CYS A 45 -24.03 -5.83 2.27
CA CYS A 45 -24.47 -7.11 1.70
C CYS A 45 -24.47 -7.09 0.17
N MET A 46 -24.19 -8.26 -0.41
CA MET A 46 -24.15 -8.46 -1.85
C MET A 46 -25.33 -9.32 -2.34
N LYS A 47 -25.84 -8.99 -3.53
CA LYS A 47 -26.79 -9.85 -4.26
C LYS A 47 -26.06 -10.62 -5.35
N SER A 48 -26.52 -11.83 -5.67
CA SER A 48 -25.87 -12.67 -6.68
C SER A 48 -25.75 -12.02 -8.07
N SER A 49 -26.68 -11.12 -8.43
CA SER A 49 -26.64 -10.36 -9.69
C SER A 49 -25.50 -9.32 -9.76
N GLU A 50 -24.91 -8.94 -8.63
CA GLU A 50 -23.92 -7.87 -8.53
C GLU A 50 -22.47 -8.37 -8.51
N VAL A 51 -22.27 -9.70 -8.39
CA VAL A 51 -21.00 -10.30 -7.99
C VAL A 51 -20.44 -11.23 -9.08
N ARG A 52 -19.11 -11.30 -9.21
CA ARG A 52 -18.38 -12.22 -10.07
C ARG A 52 -17.06 -12.65 -9.39
N LEU A 53 -16.55 -13.81 -9.78
CA LEU A 53 -15.21 -14.24 -9.39
C LEU A 53 -14.16 -13.28 -9.93
N ALA A 54 -13.09 -13.09 -9.16
CA ALA A 54 -11.97 -12.28 -9.60
C ALA A 54 -11.23 -12.98 -10.76
N ARG A 55 -10.72 -12.19 -11.71
CA ARG A 55 -9.97 -12.71 -12.87
C ARG A 55 -8.53 -12.27 -12.78
N LEU A 56 -7.59 -13.20 -12.90
CA LEU A 56 -6.17 -12.90 -13.06
C LEU A 56 -5.85 -12.75 -14.55
N TYR A 57 -5.18 -11.67 -14.92
CA TYR A 57 -4.63 -11.45 -16.26
C TYR A 57 -3.25 -10.81 -16.14
N TYR A 58 -2.49 -10.81 -17.22
CA TYR A 58 -1.11 -10.34 -17.24
C TYR A 58 -0.98 -9.16 -18.22
N LEU A 59 -0.34 -8.08 -17.77
CA LEU A 59 -0.02 -6.92 -18.61
C LEU A 59 1.49 -6.89 -18.91
N PRO A 60 1.93 -6.78 -20.17
CA PRO A 60 3.35 -6.66 -20.48
C PRO A 60 3.91 -5.31 -19.99
N LYS A 61 5.18 -5.31 -19.57
CA LYS A 61 5.94 -4.07 -19.31
C LYS A 61 6.60 -3.62 -20.62
N THR A 62 5.91 -2.81 -21.42
CA THR A 62 6.36 -2.41 -22.77
C THR A 62 7.66 -1.62 -22.76
N HIS A 63 8.02 -0.99 -21.63
CA HIS A 63 9.24 -0.22 -21.45
C HIS A 63 10.44 -1.06 -20.96
N LYS A 64 10.25 -2.35 -20.62
CA LYS A 64 11.30 -3.22 -20.08
C LYS A 64 11.38 -4.56 -20.84
N PRO A 65 12.16 -4.62 -21.93
CA PRO A 65 12.36 -5.85 -22.70
C PRO A 65 12.85 -7.00 -21.79
N GLY A 66 12.22 -8.17 -21.91
CA GLY A 66 12.57 -9.36 -21.11
C GLY A 66 12.05 -9.36 -19.66
N ALA A 67 11.39 -8.31 -19.19
CA ALA A 67 10.78 -8.30 -17.86
C ALA A 67 9.52 -9.19 -17.80
N PRO A 68 9.25 -9.87 -16.67
CA PRO A 68 8.04 -10.65 -16.52
C PRO A 68 6.80 -9.73 -16.56
N PRO A 69 5.68 -10.21 -17.14
CA PRO A 69 4.47 -9.42 -17.22
C PRO A 69 3.85 -9.22 -15.83
N ARG A 70 3.19 -8.08 -15.64
CA ARG A 70 2.57 -7.68 -14.37
C ARG A 70 1.25 -8.44 -14.16
N PRO A 71 1.12 -9.25 -13.09
CA PRO A 71 -0.15 -9.89 -12.76
C PRO A 71 -1.15 -8.86 -12.23
N ILE A 72 -2.34 -8.80 -12.84
CA ILE A 72 -3.45 -7.95 -12.42
C ILE A 72 -4.65 -8.83 -12.08
N VAL A 73 -5.22 -8.62 -10.90
CA VAL A 73 -6.47 -9.27 -10.50
C VAL A 73 -7.62 -8.28 -10.70
N SER A 74 -8.61 -8.61 -11.51
CA SER A 74 -9.84 -7.81 -11.65
C SER A 74 -10.82 -8.21 -10.55
N GLY A 75 -10.96 -7.37 -9.53
CA GLY A 75 -11.81 -7.60 -8.35
C GLY A 75 -13.04 -6.69 -8.27
N LEU A 76 -13.36 -5.93 -9.32
CA LEU A 76 -14.40 -4.89 -9.29
C LEU A 76 -15.82 -5.39 -8.94
N LYS A 77 -16.07 -6.69 -9.13
CA LYS A 77 -17.33 -7.36 -8.76
C LYS A 77 -17.12 -8.46 -7.74
N HIS A 78 -16.01 -8.46 -7.00
CA HIS A 78 -15.77 -9.49 -6.00
C HIS A 78 -16.76 -9.38 -4.82
N PRO A 79 -17.16 -10.48 -4.15
CA PRO A 79 -18.10 -10.45 -3.00
C PRO A 79 -17.73 -9.46 -1.87
N THR A 80 -16.45 -9.10 -1.75
CA THR A 80 -15.95 -8.17 -0.71
C THR A 80 -15.90 -6.71 -1.17
N ILE A 81 -16.28 -6.37 -2.40
CA ILE A 81 -16.05 -5.04 -2.98
C ILE A 81 -16.75 -3.92 -2.19
N LYS A 82 -17.99 -4.14 -1.72
CA LYS A 82 -18.72 -3.13 -0.94
C LYS A 82 -18.05 -2.87 0.41
N ILE A 83 -17.54 -3.92 1.06
CA ILE A 83 -16.76 -3.80 2.30
C ILE A 83 -15.49 -3.00 2.04
N SER A 84 -14.76 -3.33 0.97
CA SER A 84 -13.51 -2.65 0.70
C SER A 84 -13.68 -1.18 0.30
N LYS A 85 -14.72 -0.84 -0.48
CA LYS A 85 -15.06 0.55 -0.78
C LYS A 85 -15.43 1.32 0.48
N TYR A 86 -16.23 0.70 1.34
CA TYR A 86 -16.61 1.33 2.60
C TYR A 86 -15.43 1.58 3.52
N LEU A 87 -14.48 0.63 3.62
CA LEU A 87 -13.23 0.83 4.36
C LEU A 87 -12.37 1.94 3.73
N ASP A 88 -12.27 1.97 2.40
CA ASP A 88 -11.49 3.00 1.69
C ASP A 88 -12.07 4.40 1.92
N GLU A 89 -13.40 4.57 1.86
CA GLU A 89 -14.08 5.83 2.19
C GLU A 89 -13.76 6.34 3.60
N LEU A 90 -13.61 5.42 4.57
CA LEU A 90 -13.33 5.77 5.96
C LEU A 90 -11.84 6.06 6.20
N LEU A 91 -10.95 5.31 5.53
CA LEU A 91 -9.53 5.32 5.82
C LEU A 91 -8.72 6.24 4.90
N ALA A 92 -9.12 6.42 3.63
CA ALA A 92 -8.40 7.24 2.65
C ALA A 92 -8.13 8.68 3.15
N PRO A 93 -9.09 9.41 3.75
CA PRO A 93 -8.81 10.76 4.26
C PRO A 93 -7.78 10.78 5.39
N LEU A 94 -7.71 9.71 6.19
CA LEU A 94 -6.72 9.57 7.26
C LEU A 94 -5.33 9.30 6.70
N PHE A 95 -5.27 8.50 5.62
CA PHE A 95 -4.04 8.28 4.89
C PHE A 95 -3.51 9.55 4.28
N ASP A 96 -4.36 10.30 3.58
CA ASP A 96 -3.96 11.56 2.96
C ASP A 96 -3.36 12.48 4.03
N LYS A 97 -4.04 12.64 5.18
CA LYS A 97 -3.53 13.43 6.31
C LYS A 97 -2.14 13.01 6.80
N MET A 98 -1.84 11.71 6.84
CA MET A 98 -0.51 11.24 7.22
C MET A 98 0.52 11.37 6.10
N ALA A 99 0.09 11.21 4.85
CA ALA A 99 0.95 11.17 3.68
C ALA A 99 1.36 12.56 3.17
N LEU A 100 0.68 13.63 3.57
CA LEU A 100 0.87 15.01 3.08
C LEU A 100 2.34 15.48 3.02
N ASN A 101 3.18 15.07 3.97
CA ASN A 101 4.55 15.58 4.07
C ASN A 101 5.61 14.68 3.42
N THR A 102 5.22 13.48 2.98
CA THR A 102 6.17 12.43 2.58
C THR A 102 5.82 11.78 1.25
N THR A 103 4.58 11.94 0.79
CA THR A 103 4.06 11.32 -0.44
C THR A 103 3.64 12.41 -1.41
N LEU A 104 4.08 12.26 -2.65
CA LEU A 104 3.76 13.13 -3.76
C LEU A 104 2.39 12.78 -4.33
N SER A 105 1.62 13.79 -4.68
CA SER A 105 0.35 13.61 -5.39
C SER A 105 0.53 13.65 -6.90
N PHE A 106 1.46 14.47 -7.40
CA PHE A 106 1.72 14.66 -8.83
C PHE A 106 3.21 14.93 -9.12
N GLY A 107 3.69 14.55 -10.30
CA GLY A 107 5.12 14.65 -10.67
C GLY A 107 5.70 16.07 -10.59
N PHE A 108 4.90 17.12 -10.79
CA PHE A 108 5.36 18.51 -10.67
C PHE A 108 5.84 18.86 -9.25
N GLU A 109 5.31 18.20 -8.22
CA GLU A 109 5.76 18.41 -6.84
C GLU A 109 7.22 17.97 -6.65
N VAL A 110 7.68 16.97 -7.40
CA VAL A 110 9.10 16.54 -7.38
C VAL A 110 10.00 17.69 -7.80
N ILE A 111 9.68 18.31 -8.94
CA ILE A 111 10.47 19.41 -9.52
C ILE A 111 10.48 20.62 -8.58
N LYS A 112 9.32 20.96 -8.01
CA LYS A 112 9.21 22.06 -7.06
C LYS A 112 10.07 21.82 -5.81
N ASN A 113 9.96 20.64 -5.19
CA ASN A 113 10.76 20.27 -4.03
C ASN A 113 12.27 20.24 -4.33
N LEU A 114 12.65 19.73 -5.52
CA LEU A 114 14.03 19.76 -6.00
C LEU A 114 14.56 21.19 -6.11
N TYR A 115 13.78 22.08 -6.73
CA TYR A 115 14.17 23.48 -6.92
C TYR A 115 14.35 24.19 -5.57
N GLU A 116 13.37 24.07 -4.67
CA GLU A 116 13.40 24.67 -3.34
C GLU A 116 14.57 24.15 -2.49
N TRP A 117 14.81 22.84 -2.49
CA TRP A 117 15.94 22.24 -1.76
C TRP A 117 17.28 22.67 -2.36
N SER A 118 17.39 22.72 -3.69
CA SER A 118 18.63 23.08 -4.38
C SER A 118 19.08 24.51 -4.11
N ALA A 119 18.15 25.43 -3.83
CA ALA A 119 18.45 26.84 -3.57
C ALA A 119 19.38 27.05 -2.36
N HIS A 120 19.40 26.11 -1.41
CA HIS A 120 20.15 26.24 -0.16
C HIS A 120 21.12 25.08 0.11
N ASN A 121 20.97 23.93 -0.56
CA ASN A 121 21.64 22.70 -0.17
C ASN A 121 22.49 22.06 -1.28
N LEU A 122 22.46 22.59 -2.51
CA LEU A 122 23.15 21.99 -3.66
C LEU A 122 24.68 22.08 -3.53
N ARG A 123 25.36 20.97 -3.81
CA ARG A 123 26.82 20.80 -3.82
C ARG A 123 27.25 20.07 -5.08
N GLN A 124 28.53 20.13 -5.40
CA GLN A 124 29.08 19.44 -6.57
C GLN A 124 28.92 17.92 -6.48
N GLU A 125 28.94 17.38 -5.27
CA GLU A 125 28.78 15.94 -4.97
C GLU A 125 27.35 15.57 -4.57
N THR A 126 26.36 16.46 -4.75
CA THR A 126 24.97 16.13 -4.47
C THR A 126 24.52 14.96 -5.32
N LEU A 127 23.93 13.96 -4.66
CA LEU A 127 23.37 12.78 -5.30
C LEU A 127 21.85 12.92 -5.38
N LEU A 128 21.33 12.76 -6.59
CA LEU A 128 19.92 12.45 -6.83
C LEU A 128 19.83 10.93 -7.01
N CYS A 129 18.98 10.27 -6.22
CA CYS A 129 18.80 8.84 -6.27
C CYS A 129 17.32 8.48 -6.39
N THR A 130 17.05 7.50 -7.23
CA THR A 130 15.76 6.81 -7.30
C THR A 130 15.92 5.46 -6.61
N ILE A 131 14.95 5.10 -5.79
CA ILE A 131 14.89 3.83 -5.09
C ILE A 131 13.58 3.17 -5.46
N ASP A 132 13.67 2.04 -6.15
CA ASP A 132 12.52 1.18 -6.50
C ASP A 132 12.29 0.16 -5.38
N VAL A 133 11.04 0.06 -4.94
CA VAL A 133 10.59 -0.96 -3.99
C VAL A 133 10.09 -2.18 -4.75
N VAL A 134 10.92 -3.22 -4.75
CA VAL A 134 10.67 -4.42 -5.56
C VAL A 134 9.37 -5.11 -5.15
N ASP A 135 8.47 -5.28 -6.12
CA ASP A 135 7.25 -6.09 -6.02
C ASP A 135 6.36 -5.72 -4.80
N LEU A 136 6.31 -4.43 -4.43
CA LEU A 136 5.62 -3.93 -3.22
C LEU A 136 4.22 -4.54 -3.01
N CYS A 137 3.42 -4.66 -4.07
CA CYS A 137 2.05 -5.17 -3.99
C CYS A 137 1.93 -6.64 -3.61
N THR A 138 2.95 -7.47 -3.88
CA THR A 138 2.94 -8.91 -3.60
C THR A 138 3.82 -9.27 -2.41
N MET A 139 4.65 -8.34 -1.92
CA MET A 139 5.56 -8.56 -0.81
C MET A 139 5.03 -8.14 0.55
N ILE A 140 4.01 -7.27 0.62
CA ILE A 140 3.39 -6.92 1.91
C ILE A 140 2.61 -8.13 2.46
N PRO A 141 3.00 -8.70 3.61
CA PRO A 141 2.29 -9.83 4.14
C PRO A 141 0.95 -9.39 4.78
N LYS A 142 -0.02 -10.30 4.70
CA LYS A 142 -1.45 -10.01 4.89
C LYS A 142 -1.74 -9.47 6.31
N ILE A 143 -1.02 -9.95 7.31
CA ILE A 143 -1.25 -9.62 8.73
C ILE A 143 -0.68 -8.22 9.04
N GLU A 144 0.53 -7.95 8.57
CA GLU A 144 1.25 -6.69 8.74
C GLU A 144 0.44 -5.54 8.15
N GLY A 145 -0.19 -5.75 6.98
CA GLY A 145 -1.05 -4.74 6.37
C GLY A 145 -2.24 -4.32 7.25
N VAL A 146 -2.86 -5.27 7.96
CA VAL A 146 -3.94 -4.96 8.91
C VAL A 146 -3.39 -4.28 10.17
N LEU A 147 -2.27 -4.76 10.70
CA LEU A 147 -1.63 -4.16 11.87
C LEU A 147 -1.20 -2.72 11.60
N ALA A 148 -0.77 -2.41 10.38
CA ALA A 148 -0.43 -1.08 9.95
C ALA A 148 -1.64 -0.12 10.02
N ILE A 149 -2.84 -0.59 9.64
CA ILE A 149 -4.08 0.17 9.81
C ILE A 149 -4.36 0.46 11.28
N ARG A 150 -4.25 -0.55 12.16
CA ARG A 150 -4.48 -0.34 13.61
C ARG A 150 -3.51 0.70 14.18
N LYS A 151 -2.22 0.55 13.91
CA LYS A 151 -1.20 1.50 14.36
C LYS A 151 -1.47 2.92 13.84
N MET A 152 -1.85 3.06 12.58
CA MET A 152 -2.24 4.36 12.02
C MET A 152 -3.36 5.02 12.84
N LEU A 153 -4.43 4.27 13.11
CA LEU A 153 -5.57 4.74 13.88
C LEU A 153 -5.19 5.15 15.30
N ASP A 154 -4.30 4.37 15.94
CA ASP A 154 -3.81 4.66 17.29
C ASP A 154 -2.94 5.94 17.30
N CYS A 155 -2.04 6.11 16.33
CA CYS A 155 -1.17 7.30 16.21
C CYS A 155 -1.96 8.57 15.94
N LEU A 156 -2.99 8.49 15.11
CA LEU A 156 -3.92 9.59 14.87
C LEU A 156 -4.93 9.79 16.01
N LYS A 157 -4.88 8.96 17.06
CA LYS A 157 -5.79 8.96 18.22
C LYS A 157 -7.25 8.95 17.80
N ILE A 158 -7.55 8.21 16.74
CA ILE A 158 -8.88 8.19 16.13
C ILE A 158 -9.82 7.36 16.99
N LYS A 159 -11.01 7.90 17.25
CA LYS A 159 -12.11 7.24 17.96
C LYS A 159 -12.96 6.44 16.94
N PRO A 160 -14.20 5.98 17.24
CA PRO A 160 -15.03 5.35 16.22
C PRO A 160 -15.17 6.21 14.95
N ILE A 161 -14.99 5.60 13.77
CA ILE A 161 -15.09 6.27 12.46
C ILE A 161 -16.32 5.73 11.74
N GLY A 162 -17.15 6.62 11.20
CA GLY A 162 -18.35 6.21 10.46
C GLY A 162 -19.32 5.37 11.31
N GLY A 163 -19.32 5.58 12.64
CA GLY A 163 -20.12 4.80 13.58
C GLY A 163 -19.57 3.41 13.91
N LEU A 164 -18.38 3.05 13.42
CA LEU A 164 -17.72 1.77 13.71
C LEU A 164 -16.64 1.92 14.76
N LYS A 165 -16.60 0.99 15.71
CA LYS A 165 -15.44 0.82 16.60
C LYS A 165 -14.21 0.43 15.77
N ILE A 166 -13.02 0.83 16.22
CA ILE A 166 -11.74 0.47 15.59
C ILE A 166 -11.65 -1.04 15.37
N GLU A 167 -12.09 -1.82 16.37
CA GLU A 167 -12.05 -3.27 16.29
C GLU A 167 -12.95 -3.84 15.19
N THR A 168 -14.09 -3.21 14.89
CA THR A 168 -14.91 -3.59 13.73
C THR A 168 -14.17 -3.31 12.42
N ILE A 169 -13.50 -2.15 12.32
CA ILE A 169 -12.72 -1.77 11.13
C ILE A 169 -11.61 -2.79 10.88
N ILE A 170 -10.86 -3.16 11.93
CA ILE A 170 -9.79 -4.16 11.83
C ILE A 170 -10.33 -5.53 11.40
N ARG A 171 -11.45 -5.99 11.97
CA ARG A 171 -12.09 -7.25 11.58
C ARG A 171 -12.56 -7.24 10.12
N LEU A 172 -13.16 -6.14 9.66
CA LEU A 172 -13.55 -6.00 8.26
C LEU A 172 -12.32 -5.98 7.33
N SER A 173 -11.25 -5.26 7.70
CA SER A 173 -10.00 -5.24 6.95
C SER A 173 -9.36 -6.62 6.87
N GLN A 174 -9.29 -7.37 7.97
CA GLN A 174 -8.80 -8.77 7.98
C GLN A 174 -9.62 -9.66 7.04
N PHE A 175 -10.94 -9.53 7.09
CA PHE A 175 -11.83 -10.31 6.23
C PHE A 175 -11.58 -10.03 4.75
N VAL A 176 -11.41 -8.76 4.37
CA VAL A 176 -11.12 -8.38 2.98
C VAL A 176 -9.73 -8.84 2.56
N VAL A 177 -8.69 -8.59 3.36
CA VAL A 177 -7.29 -8.95 3.01
C VAL A 177 -7.12 -10.46 2.85
N LYS A 178 -7.78 -11.26 3.68
CA LYS A 178 -7.78 -12.72 3.58
C LYS A 178 -8.43 -13.23 2.28
N LYS A 179 -9.35 -12.47 1.69
CA LYS A 179 -10.20 -12.92 0.58
C LYS A 179 -9.96 -12.19 -0.74
N THR A 180 -9.31 -11.02 -0.74
CA THR A 180 -9.12 -10.21 -1.93
C THR A 180 -7.95 -9.27 -1.75
N LEU A 181 -6.90 -9.47 -2.53
CA LEU A 181 -5.68 -8.66 -2.47
C LEU A 181 -5.85 -7.23 -3.00
N LEU A 182 -7.02 -6.84 -3.51
CA LEU A 182 -7.12 -5.77 -4.50
C LEU A 182 -7.50 -4.39 -3.98
N SER A 183 -8.46 -4.29 -3.06
CA SER A 183 -9.15 -3.02 -2.86
C SER A 183 -8.76 -2.27 -1.59
N LEU A 184 -8.01 -2.88 -0.67
CA LEU A 184 -7.29 -2.14 0.38
C LEU A 184 -5.86 -1.74 -0.03
N ARG A 185 -5.48 -1.94 -1.31
CA ARG A 185 -4.11 -1.72 -1.78
C ARG A 185 -3.59 -0.33 -1.44
N ARG A 186 -4.29 0.76 -1.81
CA ARG A 186 -3.81 2.12 -1.52
C ARG A 186 -3.60 2.35 -0.03
N SER A 187 -4.60 1.97 0.77
CA SER A 187 -4.65 2.11 2.22
C SER A 187 -3.59 1.27 2.97
N ILE A 188 -3.38 0.03 2.54
CA ILE A 188 -2.39 -0.89 3.14
C ILE A 188 -0.97 -0.57 2.65
N LEU A 189 -0.81 -0.31 1.35
CA LEU A 189 0.49 0.05 0.77
C LEU A 189 0.98 1.38 1.33
N SER A 190 0.10 2.33 1.68
CA SER A 190 0.47 3.60 2.32
C SER A 190 0.71 3.48 3.83
N SER A 191 -0.07 2.67 4.56
CA SER A 191 0.14 2.44 6.01
C SER A 191 1.37 1.62 6.32
N SER A 192 1.55 0.46 5.68
CA SER A 192 2.65 -0.49 5.96
C SER A 192 4.01 0.14 5.63
N SER A 193 4.03 0.92 4.54
CA SER A 193 5.20 1.65 4.08
C SER A 193 5.58 2.80 5.03
N TRP A 194 4.62 3.55 5.58
CA TRP A 194 4.91 4.65 6.51
C TRP A 194 5.82 4.22 7.67
N TRP A 195 5.68 2.98 8.15
CA TRP A 195 6.49 2.45 9.24
C TRP A 195 7.89 2.02 8.79
N CYS A 196 7.98 1.21 7.74
CA CYS A 196 9.28 0.74 7.24
C CYS A 196 10.15 1.91 6.76
N TYR A 197 9.52 2.94 6.17
CA TYR A 197 10.22 4.13 5.69
C TYR A 197 10.34 5.23 6.75
N GLY A 198 9.67 5.15 7.90
CA GLY A 198 9.71 6.21 8.91
C GLY A 198 11.13 6.49 9.42
N ASP A 199 11.93 5.43 9.63
CA ASP A 199 13.32 5.57 10.04
C ASP A 199 14.25 5.98 8.89
N ILE A 200 13.93 5.57 7.66
CA ILE A 200 14.62 5.98 6.43
C ILE A 200 14.45 7.50 6.22
N ILE A 201 13.21 7.99 6.33
CA ILE A 201 12.84 9.40 6.24
C ILE A 201 13.61 10.22 7.28
N LYS A 202 13.59 9.80 8.54
CA LYS A 202 14.33 10.49 9.62
C LYS A 202 15.82 10.54 9.33
N GLN A 203 16.42 9.44 8.89
CA GLN A 203 17.86 9.39 8.59
C GLN A 203 18.22 10.37 7.47
N ILE A 204 17.42 10.44 6.41
CA ILE A 204 17.64 11.35 5.27
C ILE A 204 17.49 12.81 5.69
N ILE A 205 16.38 13.15 6.36
CA ILE A 205 16.10 14.52 6.80
C ILE A 205 17.16 15.00 7.79
N ASN A 206 17.53 14.17 8.79
CA ASN A 206 18.58 14.51 9.75
C ASN A 206 19.95 14.65 9.09
N GLY A 207 20.17 13.96 7.97
CA GLY A 207 21.36 14.09 7.13
C GLY A 207 21.34 15.31 6.20
N GLY A 208 20.35 16.21 6.33
CA GLY A 208 20.18 17.40 5.49
C GLY A 208 19.68 17.10 4.07
N GLY A 209 19.21 15.89 3.82
CA GLY A 209 18.66 15.47 2.53
C GLY A 209 17.16 15.74 2.41
N SER A 210 16.64 15.50 1.21
CA SER A 210 15.21 15.50 0.90
C SER A 210 14.75 14.08 0.61
N TYR A 211 13.55 13.74 1.06
CA TYR A 211 12.88 12.47 0.80
C TYR A 211 11.50 12.75 0.21
N LEU A 212 11.21 12.12 -0.91
CA LEU A 212 9.90 12.16 -1.55
C LEU A 212 9.53 10.75 -1.99
N ARG A 213 8.24 10.43 -2.00
CA ARG A 213 7.77 9.11 -2.42
C ARG A 213 6.55 9.20 -3.30
N TYR A 214 6.47 8.36 -4.31
CA TYR A 214 5.28 8.12 -5.12
C TYR A 214 5.02 6.62 -5.20
N ILE A 215 4.06 6.11 -4.41
CA ILE A 215 3.71 4.68 -4.36
C ILE A 215 4.92 3.77 -4.05
N ASP A 216 5.54 3.16 -5.04
CA ASP A 216 6.71 2.29 -4.96
C ASP A 216 8.03 3.00 -5.29
N ASP A 217 7.95 4.19 -5.88
CA ASP A 217 9.12 5.01 -6.20
C ASP A 217 9.49 5.93 -5.04
N ILE A 218 10.75 5.89 -4.64
CA ILE A 218 11.32 6.78 -3.64
C ILE A 218 12.38 7.65 -4.32
N PHE A 219 12.28 8.96 -4.13
CA PHE A 219 13.22 9.94 -4.64
C PHE A 219 13.94 10.57 -3.45
N ILE A 220 15.27 10.49 -3.45
CA ILE A 220 16.07 11.10 -2.40
C ILE A 220 17.13 12.01 -2.99
N ILE A 221 17.34 13.14 -2.32
CA ILE A 221 18.40 14.10 -2.65
C ILE A 221 19.28 14.23 -1.42
N ILE A 222 20.55 13.89 -1.54
CA ILE A 222 21.45 13.83 -0.39
C ILE A 222 22.84 14.36 -0.74
N ASN A 223 23.52 14.88 0.28
CA ASN A 223 24.92 15.29 0.20
C ASN A 223 25.85 14.25 0.87
N TRP A 224 25.43 12.99 0.88
CA TRP A 224 26.22 11.92 1.48
C TRP A 224 27.25 11.39 0.50
N PRO A 225 28.40 10.91 0.99
CA PRO A 225 29.29 10.11 0.16
C PRO A 225 28.55 8.89 -0.41
N ILE A 226 28.77 8.58 -1.68
CA ILE A 226 28.13 7.44 -2.36
C ILE A 226 28.30 6.11 -1.62
N ARG A 227 29.49 5.88 -1.01
CA ARG A 227 29.76 4.68 -0.20
C ARG A 227 28.86 4.61 1.04
N HIS A 228 28.53 5.76 1.62
CA HIS A 228 27.63 5.83 2.76
C HIS A 228 26.19 5.50 2.34
N LEU A 229 25.73 6.01 1.18
CA LEU A 229 24.43 5.65 0.62
C LEU A 229 24.28 4.13 0.46
N TYR A 230 25.21 3.48 -0.24
CA TYR A 230 25.13 2.02 -0.44
C TYR A 230 25.12 1.24 0.88
N LYS A 231 25.95 1.64 1.84
CA LYS A 231 25.95 1.02 3.18
C LYS A 231 24.61 1.20 3.91
N GLN A 232 23.91 2.32 3.70
CA GLN A 232 22.58 2.52 4.27
C GLN A 232 21.51 1.72 3.53
N ILE A 233 21.57 1.62 2.20
CA ILE A 233 20.67 0.76 1.41
C ILE A 233 20.78 -0.69 1.88
N ASP A 234 22.01 -1.20 2.06
CA ASP A 234 22.24 -2.55 2.58
C ASP A 234 21.60 -2.73 3.96
N ARG A 235 21.69 -1.73 4.84
CA ARG A 235 21.05 -1.76 6.16
C ARG A 235 19.54 -1.69 6.09
N TRP A 236 18.98 -0.86 5.21
CA TRP A 236 17.54 -0.72 5.04
C TRP A 236 16.93 -2.01 4.45
N ASN A 237 17.67 -2.71 3.58
CA ASN A 237 17.28 -4.03 3.07
C ASN A 237 17.31 -5.14 4.14
N LEU A 238 17.86 -4.87 5.33
CA LEU A 238 17.75 -5.76 6.49
C LEU A 238 16.53 -5.45 7.38
N PHE A 239 15.81 -4.35 7.14
CA PHE A 239 14.63 -4.00 7.94
C PHE A 239 13.46 -4.95 7.69
N ASP A 240 13.29 -5.40 6.45
CA ASP A 240 12.29 -6.39 6.06
C ASP A 240 12.85 -7.24 4.93
N LEU A 241 12.93 -8.56 5.14
CA LEU A 241 13.48 -9.49 4.16
C LEU A 241 12.62 -9.58 2.89
N ASN A 242 11.33 -9.23 2.96
CA ASN A 242 10.41 -9.25 1.83
C ASN A 242 10.47 -7.97 1.00
N ILE A 243 10.91 -6.85 1.59
CA ILE A 243 10.97 -5.54 0.92
C ILE A 243 12.42 -5.24 0.56
N GLN A 244 12.70 -5.23 -0.74
CA GLN A 244 14.03 -4.93 -1.25
C GLN A 244 14.01 -3.58 -1.96
N LEU A 245 15.01 -2.75 -1.64
CA LEU A 245 15.24 -1.43 -2.18
C LEU A 245 16.37 -1.51 -3.21
N LYS A 246 16.07 -1.10 -4.44
CA LYS A 246 17.05 -0.99 -5.52
C LYS A 246 17.33 0.46 -5.81
N VAL A 247 18.57 0.89 -5.55
CA VAL A 247 19.00 2.27 -5.80
C VAL A 247 19.60 2.45 -7.18
N GLN A 248 19.21 3.52 -7.86
CA GLN A 248 19.90 4.08 -9.02
C GLN A 248 20.31 5.52 -8.69
N HIS A 249 21.46 5.95 -9.19
CA HIS A 249 21.99 7.30 -8.98
C HIS A 249 22.76 7.79 -10.22
N GLY A 250 22.82 9.11 -10.42
CA GLY A 250 23.61 9.71 -11.50
C GLY A 250 22.96 9.65 -12.88
N CYS A 251 23.57 10.23 -13.91
CA CYS A 251 22.96 10.36 -15.23
C CYS A 251 23.30 9.16 -16.14
N PRO A 252 22.31 8.55 -16.84
CA PRO A 252 20.88 8.85 -16.80
C PRO A 252 20.18 8.23 -15.57
N ILE A 253 19.32 9.02 -14.93
CA ILE A 253 18.33 8.50 -13.97
C ILE A 253 17.09 8.18 -14.80
N ASP A 254 16.68 6.91 -14.85
CA ASP A 254 15.39 6.57 -15.42
C ASP A 254 14.31 6.82 -14.37
N PHE A 255 13.39 7.73 -14.68
CA PHE A 255 12.27 8.09 -13.79
C PHE A 255 11.03 7.22 -14.05
N LEU A 256 11.08 6.32 -15.03
CA LEU A 256 9.98 5.44 -15.44
C LEU A 256 10.39 3.98 -15.28
N ASP A 257 10.54 3.53 -14.03
CA ASP A 257 10.70 2.10 -13.73
C ASP A 257 9.34 1.36 -13.58
#